data_AF-A0A5C5TDI4-F1
#
_entry.id   AF-A0A5C5TDI4-F1
#
_cell.length_a   1.000
_cell.length_b   1.000
_cell.length_c   1.000
_cell.angle_alpha   90.00
_cell.angle_beta   90.00
_cell.angle_gamma   90.00
#
_symmetry.space_group_name_H-M   'P 1'
#
loop_
_entity.id
_entity.type
_entity.pdbx_description
1 polymer ?
#
loop_
_entity_poly.entity_id
_entity_poly.type
_entity_poly.pdbx_seq_one_letter_code
_entity_poly.pdbx_strand_id
1 'polypeptide(L)' 'MLVIFRILFSIISLGLAGYGLITRNYEFQAYLTLFLGLTMLMMGIQEFQQNRKLMGWLLVLAFAFSLVVSIQSFILL' A
#
# COMPACT_ATOMS: atom_id res chain seq x y z
N MET A 1 -9.03 -15.30 -3.84
CA MET A 1 -9.73 -14.19 -3.16
C MET A 1 -8.80 -13.01 -2.86
N LEU A 2 -7.67 -13.20 -2.16
CA LEU A 2 -6.66 -12.14 -1.89
C LEU A 2 -6.07 -11.49 -3.16
N VAL A 3 -5.91 -12.26 -4.25
CA VAL A 3 -5.41 -11.77 -5.54
C VAL A 3 -6.33 -10.71 -6.16
N ILE A 4 -7.65 -10.82 -5.99
CA ILE A 4 -8.62 -9.86 -6.54
C ILE A 4 -8.49 -8.50 -5.82
N PHE A 5 -8.39 -8.52 -4.49
CA PHE A 5 -8.13 -7.31 -3.69
C PHE A 5 -6.80 -6.67 -4.07
N ARG A 6 -5.75 -7.49 -4.28
CA ARG A 6 -4.44 -6.99 -4.73
C ARG A 6 -4.51 -6.31 -6.09
N ILE A 7 -5.22 -6.88 -7.06
CA ILE A 7 -5.39 -6.28 -8.40
C ILE A 7 -6.19 -4.98 -8.31
N LEU A 8 -7.28 -4.96 -7.54
CA LEU A 8 -8.09 -3.74 -7.31
C LEU A 8 -7.25 -2.61 -6.72
N PHE A 9 -6.51 -2.88 -5.64
CA PHE A 9 -5.65 -1.88 -5.01
C PHE A 9 -4.50 -1.43 -5.93
N SER A 10 -3.93 -2.32 -6.75
CA SER A 10 -2.92 -1.94 -7.75
C SER A 10 -3.49 -1.04 -8.84
N ILE A 11 -4.69 -1.30 -9.35
CA ILE A 11 -5.34 -0.46 -10.37
C ILE A 11 -5.62 0.94 -9.79
N ILE A 12 -6.16 1.01 -8.56
CA ILE A 12 -6.43 2.29 -7.87
C ILE A 12 -5.13 3.06 -7.64
N SER A 13 -4.07 2.38 -7.18
CA SER A 13 -2.76 2.99 -6.96
C SER A 13 -2.16 3.53 -8.26
N LEU A 14 -2.24 2.77 -9.37
CA LEU A 14 -1.79 3.23 -10.68
C LEU A 14 -2.54 4.48 -11.17
N GLY A 15 -3.86 4.51 -10.98
CA GLY A 15 -4.68 5.66 -11.34
C GLY A 15 -4.30 6.92 -10.55
N LEU A 16 -4.14 6.77 -9.23
CA LEU A 16 -3.70 7.85 -8.34
C LEU A 16 -2.27 8.33 -8.66
N ALA A 17 -1.36 7.41 -9.01
CA ALA A 17 0.01 7.74 -9.39
C ALA A 17 0.07 8.51 -10.71
N GLY A 18 -0.70 8.06 -11.70
CA GLY A 18 -0.84 8.77 -12.97
C GLY A 18 -1.44 10.16 -12.77
N TYR A 19 -2.48 10.27 -11.94
CA TYR A 19 -3.09 11.55 -11.62
C TYR A 19 -2.10 12.51 -10.95
N GLY A 20 -1.42 12.07 -9.89
CA GLY A 20 -0.47 12.90 -9.16
C GLY A 20 0.75 13.32 -10.00
N LEU A 21 1.23 12.46 -10.90
CA LEU A 21 2.31 12.81 -11.83
C LEU A 21 1.89 13.85 -12.88
N ILE A 22 0.67 13.73 -13.42
CA ILE A 22 0.16 14.65 -14.46
C ILE A 22 -0.20 16.00 -13.86
N THR A 23 -0.92 16.03 -12.74
CA THR A 23 -1.36 17.28 -12.10
C THR A 23 -0.30 17.91 -11.21
N ARG A 24 0.83 17.21 -10.94
CA ARG A 24 1.82 17.58 -9.90
C ARG A 24 1.20 17.84 -8.53
N ASN A 25 -0.01 17.35 -8.30
CA ASN A 25 -0.72 17.49 -7.06
C ASN A 25 -0.56 16.21 -6.24
N TYR A 26 0.13 16.34 -5.12
CA TYR A 26 0.44 15.23 -4.22
C TYR A 26 -0.60 15.08 -3.12
N GLU A 27 -1.72 15.81 -3.14
CA GLU A 27 -2.85 15.65 -2.22
C GLU A 27 -3.28 14.18 -2.06
N PHE A 28 -3.20 13.40 -3.14
CA PHE A 28 -3.58 12.00 -3.13
C PHE A 28 -2.43 11.02 -2.82
N GLN A 29 -1.23 11.52 -2.55
CA GLN A 29 -0.05 10.71 -2.25
C GLN A 29 -0.24 9.92 -0.95
N ALA A 30 -0.92 10.50 0.04
CA ALA A 30 -1.27 9.82 1.28
C ALA A 30 -2.16 8.58 1.02
N TYR A 31 -3.16 8.71 0.15
CA TYR A 31 -4.05 7.61 -0.25
C TYR A 31 -3.29 6.53 -1.03
N LEU A 32 -2.39 6.94 -1.93
CA LEU A 32 -1.49 6.06 -2.66
C LEU A 32 -0.66 5.17 -1.74
N THR A 33 0.03 5.79 -0.78
CA THR A 33 0.87 5.06 0.19
C THR A 33 0.03 4.14 1.08
N LEU A 34 -1.20 4.55 1.42
CA LEU A 34 -2.12 3.73 2.20
C LEU A 34 -2.56 2.47 1.43
N PHE A 35 -2.96 2.63 0.16
CA PHE A 35 -3.32 1.50 -0.70
C PHE A 35 -2.14 0.57 -0.97
N LEU A 36 -0.94 1.12 -1.19
CA LEU A 36 0.29 0.31 -1.30
C LEU A 36 0.56 -0.47 0.00
N GLY A 37 0.42 0.16 1.16
CA GLY A 37 0.49 -0.54 2.44
C GLY A 37 -0.50 -1.70 2.53
N LEU A 38 -1.78 -1.48 2.17
CA LEU A 38 -2.79 -2.53 2.17
C LEU A 38 -2.43 -3.70 1.24
N THR A 39 -1.80 -3.43 0.08
CA THR A 39 -1.29 -4.52 -0.78
C THR A 39 -0.17 -5.32 -0.12
N MET A 40 0.71 -4.67 0.64
CA MET A 40 1.77 -5.35 1.40
C MET A 40 1.18 -6.21 2.52
N LEU A 41 0.16 -5.73 3.24
CA LEU A 41 -0.54 -6.53 4.24
C LEU A 41 -1.16 -7.79 3.61
N MET A 42 -1.87 -7.62 2.47
CA MET A 42 -2.48 -8.74 1.74
C MET A 42 -1.43 -9.77 1.30
N MET A 43 -0.27 -9.31 0.81
CA MET A 43 0.86 -10.19 0.49
C MET A 43 1.44 -10.86 1.74
N GLY A 44 1.55 -10.15 2.87
CA GLY A 44 2.03 -10.70 4.14
C GLY A 44 1.15 -11.84 4.63
N ILE A 45 -0.17 -11.67 4.58
CA ILE A 45 -1.15 -12.72 4.90
C ILE A 45 -0.98 -13.92 3.96
N GLN A 46 -0.75 -13.68 2.68
CA GLN A 46 -0.56 -14.74 1.68
C GLN A 46 0.75 -15.52 1.90
N GLU A 47 1.82 -14.85 2.33
CA GLU A 47 3.11 -15.46 2.71
C GLU A 47 3.02 -16.26 4.02
N PHE A 48 2.21 -15.80 4.98
CA PHE A 48 1.88 -16.59 6.18
C PHE A 48 1.17 -17.90 5.84
N GLN A 49 0.25 -17.87 4.87
CA GLN A 49 -0.41 -19.09 4.38
C GLN A 49 0.57 -20.04 3.68
N GLN A 50 1.66 -19.54 3.09
CA GLN A 50 2.70 -20.33 2.45
C GLN A 50 3.82 -20.77 3.41
N ASN A 51 3.59 -20.75 4.73
CA ASN A 51 4.57 -21.06 5.78
C ASN A 51 5.82 -20.16 5.80
N ARG A 52 5.84 -19.05 5.06
CA ARG A 52 6.95 -18.09 5.03
C ARG A 52 6.77 -17.02 6.11
N LYS A 53 6.96 -17.42 7.37
CA LYS A 53 6.71 -16.58 8.55
C LYS A 53 7.57 -15.31 8.60
N LEU A 54 8.83 -15.37 8.15
CA LEU A 54 9.75 -14.22 8.09
C LEU A 54 9.27 -13.17 7.07
N MET A 55 8.91 -13.61 5.87
CA MET A 55 8.44 -12.73 4.79
C MET A 55 7.09 -12.08 5.17
N GLY A 56 6.19 -12.86 5.78
CA GLY A 56 4.92 -12.37 6.30
C GLY A 56 5.10 -11.28 7.37
N TRP A 57 6.01 -11.48 8.32
CA TRP A 57 6.34 -10.47 9.34
C TRP A 57 6.94 -9.20 8.74
N LEU A 58 7.88 -9.32 7.79
CA LEU A 58 8.46 -8.17 7.10
C LEU A 58 7.39 -7.35 6.38
N LEU A 59 6.43 -8.01 5.72
CA LEU A 59 5.35 -7.36 4.99
C LEU A 59 4.34 -6.66 5.92
N VAL A 60 4.05 -7.25 7.08
CA VAL A 60 3.23 -6.59 8.12
C VAL A 60 3.94 -5.35 8.69
N LEU A 61 5.26 -5.44 8.88
CA LEU A 61 6.07 -4.31 9.35
C LEU A 61 6.13 -3.20 8.30
N ALA A 62 6.26 -3.55 7.02
CA ALA A 62 6.19 -2.62 5.90
C ALA A 62 4.81 -1.94 5.77
N PHE A 63 3.73 -2.67 6.08
CA PHE A 63 2.39 -2.09 6.18
C PHE A 63 2.30 -1.07 7.31
N ALA A 64 2.77 -1.40 8.52
CA ALA A 64 2.78 -0.48 9.65
C ALA A 64 3.59 0.78 9.34
N PHE A 65 4.75 0.64 8.67
CA PHE A 65 5.54 1.78 8.20
C PHE A 65 4.78 2.63 7.17
N SER A 66 4.11 1.99 6.21
CA SER A 66 3.30 2.69 5.20
C SER A 66 2.14 3.49 5.82
N LEU A 67 1.55 3.02 6.92
CA LEU A 67 0.53 3.78 7.67
C LEU A 67 1.13 5.06 8.28
N VAL A 68 2.31 4.97 8.90
CA VAL A 68 2.99 6.15 9.45
C VAL A 68 3.31 7.16 8.35
N VAL A 69 3.83 6.69 7.21
CA VAL A 69 4.14 7.57 6.05
C VAL A 69 2.86 8.19 5.47
N SER A 70 1.74 7.44 5.42
CA SER A 70 0.46 7.97 4.96
C SER A 70 -0.06 9.08 5.88
N ILE A 71 -0.01 8.88 7.19
CA ILE A 71 -0.40 9.90 8.18
C ILE A 71 0.52 11.12 8.08
N GLN A 72 1.84 10.91 7.97
CA GLN A 72 2.81 11.97 7.79
C GLN A 72 2.56 12.76 6.50
N SER A 73 2.17 12.08 5.41
CA SER A 73 1.82 12.74 4.14
C SER A 73 0.58 13.62 4.29
N PHE A 74 -0.39 13.25 5.14
CA PHE A 74 -1.54 14.08 5.47
C PHE A 74 -1.18 15.30 6.32
N ILE A 75 -0.13 15.22 7.15
CA ILE A 75 0.30 16.30 8.05
C ILE A 75 1.24 17.29 7.35
N LEU A 76 2.04 16.82 6.38
CA LEU A 76 2.99 17.64 5.62
C LEU A 76 2.38 18.35 4.40
N LEU A 77 1.13 18.03 4.06
CA LEU A 77 0.33 18.67 3.01
C LEU A 77 -0.36 19.92 3.54
#